data_AF-A0A6J7EY69-F1
#
_entry.id   AF-A0A6J7EY69-F1
#
_cell.length_a   1.000
_cell.length_b   1.000
_cell.length_c   1.000
_cell.angle_alpha   90.00
_cell.angle_beta   90.00
_cell.angle_gamma   90.00
#
_symmetry.space_group_name_H-M   'P 1'
#
loop_
_entity.id
_entity.type
_entity.pdbx_description
1 polymer ?
#
loop_
_entity_poly.entity_id
_entity_poly.type
_entity_poly.pdbx_seq_one_letter_code
_entity_poly.pdbx_strand_id
1 'polypeptide(L)'
;MSTPEIGALTGFGAGLMMDLSQTSPGPLGHWTLVMILVSFVISFLSYGDDHVRANPLNIVFLVVVGVVGSQIAYAVLGLLLGQQLGSTAQVFFLCFGTAFWSAIVTPLLLPIISRLHALVFGTVSRI
;
A
#
# COMPACT_ATOMS: atom_id res chain seq x y z
N MET A 1 5.78 -16.43 -5.73
CA MET A 1 6.82 -15.62 -5.07
C MET A 1 6.70 -14.21 -5.61
N SER A 2 6.25 -13.24 -4.82
CA SER A 2 6.14 -11.84 -5.26
C SER A 2 7.53 -11.19 -5.18
N THR A 3 8.27 -11.19 -6.28
CA THR A 3 9.55 -10.47 -6.37
C THR A 3 9.32 -8.96 -6.19
N PRO A 4 10.32 -8.19 -5.73
CA PRO A 4 10.20 -6.73 -5.60
C PRO A 4 9.72 -6.04 -6.88
N GLU A 5 10.05 -6.60 -8.05
CA GLU A 5 9.60 -6.15 -9.36
C GLU A 5 8.07 -6.24 -9.54
N ILE A 6 7.45 -7.33 -9.08
CA ILE A 6 5.99 -7.49 -9.11
C ILE A 6 5.33 -6.50 -8.14
N GLY A 7 5.98 -6.24 -7.01
CA GLY A 7 5.60 -5.17 -6.08
C GLY A 7 5.59 -3.80 -6.74
N ALA A 8 6.68 -3.43 -7.40
CA ALA A 8 6.82 -2.17 -8.11
C ALA A 8 5.81 -2.01 -9.25
N LEU A 9 5.57 -3.08 -10.03
CA LEU A 9 4.59 -3.07 -11.12
C LEU A 9 3.16 -2.87 -10.60
N THR A 10 2.82 -3.53 -9.49
CA THR A 10 1.51 -3.37 -8.85
C THR A 10 1.33 -1.96 -8.29
N GLY A 11 2.39 -1.41 -7.67
CA GLY A 11 2.42 -0.03 -7.19
C GLY A 11 2.29 0.99 -8.32
N PHE A 12 2.96 0.76 -9.45
CA PHE A 12 2.82 1.60 -10.65
C PHE A 12 1.37 1.62 -11.15
N GLY A 13 0.75 0.45 -11.33
CA GLY A 13 -0.63 0.36 -11.80
C GLY A 13 -1.63 1.05 -10.86
N ALA A 14 -1.48 0.82 -9.54
CA ALA A 14 -2.31 1.45 -8.52
C ALA A 14 -2.14 2.97 -8.48
N GLY A 15 -0.90 3.45 -8.52
CA GLY A 15 -0.58 4.87 -8.51
C GLY A 15 -1.02 5.59 -9.79
N LEU A 16 -0.92 4.94 -10.95
CA LEU A 16 -1.43 5.48 -12.22
C LEU A 16 -2.95 5.64 -12.18
N MET A 17 -3.67 4.61 -11.69
CA MET A 17 -5.12 4.72 -11.50
C MET A 17 -5.49 5.84 -10.53
N MET A 18 -4.69 6.04 -9.48
CA MET A 18 -4.90 7.11 -8.50
C MET A 18 -4.64 8.49 -9.10
N ASP A 19 -3.58 8.65 -9.90
CA ASP A 19 -3.27 9.90 -10.60
C ASP A 19 -4.32 10.25 -11.68
N LEU A 20 -4.98 9.25 -12.28
CA LEU A 20 -6.10 9.47 -13.20
C LEU A 20 -7.42 9.78 -12.49
N SER A 21 -7.49 9.65 -11.16
CA SER A 21 -8.69 10.00 -10.40
C SER A 21 -8.93 11.50 -10.42
N GLN A 22 -10.18 11.91 -10.70
CA GLN A 22 -10.59 13.32 -10.69
C GLN A 22 -10.42 13.99 -9.32
N THR A 23 -10.41 13.19 -8.25
CA THR A 23 -10.25 13.66 -6.87
C THR A 23 -8.80 13.64 -6.39
N SER A 24 -7.84 13.29 -7.26
CA SER A 24 -6.44 13.15 -6.87
C SER A 24 -5.83 14.51 -6.54
N PRO A 25 -5.32 14.71 -5.31
CA PRO A 25 -4.57 15.91 -4.99
C PRO A 25 -3.19 15.86 -5.64
N GLY A 26 -2.74 16.99 -6.20
CA GLY A 26 -1.38 17.18 -6.70
C GLY A 26 -1.20 16.97 -8.21
N PRO A 27 0.02 17.17 -8.73
CA PRO A 27 0.35 16.97 -10.14
C PRO A 27 0.24 15.50 -10.57
N LEU A 28 -0.12 15.27 -11.84
CA LEU A 28 -0.16 13.94 -12.43
C LEU A 28 1.23 13.27 -12.33
N GLY A 29 1.27 12.03 -11.85
CA GLY A 29 2.49 11.24 -11.66
C GLY A 29 3.00 11.23 -10.20
N HIS A 30 2.46 12.07 -9.33
CA HIS A 30 2.92 12.15 -7.94
C HIS A 30 2.54 10.89 -7.15
N TRP A 31 1.30 10.40 -7.25
CA TRP A 31 0.91 9.16 -6.59
C TRP A 31 1.55 7.93 -7.23
N THR A 32 1.77 7.96 -8.54
CA THR A 32 2.50 6.91 -9.26
C THR A 32 3.90 6.71 -8.70
N LEU A 33 4.66 7.79 -8.51
CA LEU A 33 6.02 7.72 -7.96
C LEU A 33 6.00 7.17 -6.52
N VAL A 34 5.11 7.71 -5.68
CA VAL A 34 4.96 7.27 -4.27
C VAL A 34 4.65 5.77 -4.20
N MET A 35 3.68 5.31 -4.97
CA MET A 35 3.23 3.91 -4.92
C MET A 35 4.28 2.95 -5.46
N ILE A 36 5.03 3.28 -6.51
CA ILE A 36 6.16 2.44 -6.97
C ILE A 36 7.18 2.26 -5.84
N LEU A 37 7.60 3.37 -5.23
CA LEU A 37 8.67 3.35 -4.23
C LEU A 37 8.25 2.58 -2.98
N VAL A 38 7.05 2.85 -2.48
CA VAL A 38 6.52 2.19 -1.29
C VAL A 38 6.24 0.72 -1.54
N SER A 39 5.61 0.36 -2.67
CA SER A 39 5.33 -1.05 -2.99
C SER A 39 6.61 -1.85 -3.25
N PHE A 40 7.63 -1.23 -3.84
CA PHE A 40 8.96 -1.84 -3.98
C PHE A 40 9.59 -2.10 -2.60
N VAL A 41 9.61 -1.10 -1.71
CA VAL A 41 10.18 -1.23 -0.36
C VAL A 41 9.44 -2.29 0.45
N ILE A 42 8.10 -2.27 0.48
CA ILE A 42 7.31 -3.28 1.19
C ILE A 42 7.60 -4.68 0.66
N SER A 43 7.66 -4.83 -0.67
CA SER A 43 7.95 -6.12 -1.29
C SER A 43 9.37 -6.57 -1.01
N PHE A 44 10.34 -5.66 -0.97
CA PHE A 44 11.72 -5.95 -0.61
C PHE A 44 11.87 -6.39 0.85
N LEU A 45 11.24 -5.68 1.81
CA LEU A 45 11.27 -6.08 3.22
C LEU A 45 10.53 -7.39 3.48
N SER A 46 9.45 -7.64 2.74
CA SER A 46 8.70 -8.90 2.84
C SER A 46 9.37 -10.06 2.10
N TYR A 47 10.35 -9.80 1.23
CA TYR A 47 11.03 -10.81 0.43
C TYR A 47 12.17 -11.45 1.22
N GLY A 48 11.91 -12.65 1.75
CA GLY A 48 12.92 -13.46 2.46
C GLY A 48 12.57 -13.78 3.91
N ASP A 49 11.53 -13.16 4.49
CA ASP A 49 11.06 -13.48 5.84
C ASP A 49 9.72 -14.24 5.81
N ASP A 50 9.80 -15.57 5.85
CA ASP A 50 8.62 -16.44 5.89
C ASP A 50 7.82 -16.27 7.20
N HIS A 51 8.43 -15.79 8.29
CA HIS A 51 7.74 -15.52 9.55
C HIS A 51 6.83 -14.30 9.46
N VAL A 52 7.18 -13.30 8.63
CA VAL A 52 6.33 -12.14 8.37
C VAL A 52 5.02 -12.54 7.68
N ARG A 53 5.06 -13.61 6.89
CA ARG A 53 3.92 -14.09 6.09
C ARG A 53 3.07 -15.13 6.82
N ALA A 54 3.62 -15.79 7.83
CA ALA A 54 2.93 -16.85 8.57
C ALA A 54 1.91 -16.30 9.59
N ASN A 55 2.16 -15.11 10.15
CA ASN A 55 1.29 -14.52 11.17
C ASN A 55 0.36 -13.44 10.57
N PRO A 56 -0.98 -13.60 10.62
CA PRO A 56 -1.94 -12.62 10.08
C PRO A 56 -1.75 -11.22 10.65
N LEU A 57 -1.35 -11.12 11.92
CA LEU A 57 -1.11 -9.85 12.59
C LEU A 57 0.05 -9.07 11.96
N ASN A 58 1.10 -9.76 11.50
CA ASN A 58 2.26 -9.11 10.89
C ASN A 58 1.94 -8.56 9.49
N ILE A 59 1.06 -9.25 8.75
CA ILE A 59 0.54 -8.76 7.47
C ILE A 59 -0.28 -7.47 7.68
N VAL A 60 -1.16 -7.45 8.68
CA VAL A 60 -1.94 -6.24 9.00
C VAL A 60 -1.01 -5.09 9.38
N PHE A 61 -0.01 -5.36 10.22
CA PHE A 61 0.98 -4.36 10.60
C PHE A 61 1.76 -3.80 9.40
N LEU A 62 2.23 -4.67 8.50
CA LEU A 62 2.94 -4.29 7.28
C LEU A 62 2.09 -3.38 6.38
N VAL A 63 0.79 -3.69 6.22
CA VAL A 63 -0.14 -2.87 5.43
C VAL A 63 -0.34 -1.50 6.08
N VAL A 64 -0.55 -1.43 7.38
CA VAL A 64 -0.75 -0.16 8.10
C VAL A 64 0.50 0.72 8.00
N VAL A 65 1.69 0.15 8.22
CA VAL A 65 2.96 0.86 8.06
C VAL A 65 3.15 1.32 6.62
N GLY A 66 2.79 0.49 5.63
CA GLY A 66 2.85 0.84 4.22
C GLY A 66 1.93 2.01 3.84
N VAL A 67 0.71 2.03 4.40
CA VAL A 67 -0.25 3.13 4.20
C VAL A 67 0.27 4.42 4.81
N VAL A 68 0.76 4.38 6.04
CA VAL A 68 1.35 5.58 6.68
C VAL A 68 2.60 6.04 5.92
N GLY A 69 3.46 5.11 5.51
CA GLY A 69 4.66 5.38 4.75
C GLY A 69 4.37 6.05 3.40
N SER A 70 3.32 5.64 2.69
CA SER A 70 2.92 6.30 1.44
C SER A 70 2.41 7.71 1.65
N GLN A 71 1.64 7.98 2.71
CA GLN A 71 1.22 9.35 3.04
C GLN A 71 2.40 10.25 3.38
N ILE A 72 3.38 9.75 4.15
CA ILE A 72 4.59 10.49 4.48
C ILE A 72 5.43 10.75 3.22
N ALA A 73 5.62 9.74 2.36
CA ALA A 73 6.36 9.88 1.12
C ALA A 73 5.68 10.91 0.18
N TYR A 74 4.35 10.87 0.07
CA TYR A 74 3.58 11.86 -0.67
C TYR A 74 3.77 13.28 -0.10
N ALA A 75 3.73 13.44 1.22
CA ALA A 75 3.97 14.74 1.84
C ALA A 75 5.40 15.25 1.59
N VAL A 76 6.42 14.41 1.78
CA VAL A 76 7.83 14.79 1.55
C VAL A 76 8.07 15.17 0.09
N LEU A 77 7.61 14.34 -0.86
CA LEU A 77 7.76 14.63 -2.28
C LEU A 77 6.93 15.84 -2.71
N GLY A 78 5.74 16.03 -2.14
CA GLY A 78 4.91 17.22 -2.34
C GLY A 78 5.64 18.50 -1.90
N LEU A 79 6.29 18.49 -0.73
CA LEU A 79 7.09 19.63 -0.26
C LEU A 79 8.27 19.92 -1.20
N LEU A 80 8.97 18.88 -1.66
CA LEU A 80 10.09 19.02 -2.61
C LEU A 80 9.64 19.58 -3.96
N LEU A 81 8.42 19.27 -4.39
CA LEU A 81 7.78 19.83 -5.58
C LEU A 81 7.17 21.23 -5.35
N GLY A 82 7.34 21.81 -4.15
CA GLY A 82 6.82 23.13 -3.79
C GLY A 82 5.31 23.17 -3.60
N GLN A 83 4.66 22.03 -3.37
CA GLN A 83 3.21 21.98 -3.10
C GLN A 83 2.90 22.56 -1.73
N GLN A 84 1.86 23.39 -1.67
CA GLN A 84 1.27 23.81 -0.41
C GLN A 84 0.43 22.67 0.14
N LEU A 85 1.06 21.82 0.95
CA LEU A 85 0.32 20.94 1.84
C LEU A 85 -0.51 21.82 2.78
N GLY A 86 -1.77 21.44 3.01
CA GLY A 86 -2.67 22.19 3.89
C GLY A 86 -2.19 22.25 5.35
N SER A 87 -3.10 22.53 6.28
CA SER A 87 -2.74 22.58 7.70
C SER A 87 -2.01 21.31 8.16
N THR A 88 -0.89 21.44 8.87
CA THR A 88 -0.13 20.30 9.42
C THR A 88 -1.02 19.41 10.29
N ALA A 89 -1.95 19.98 11.05
CA ALA A 89 -2.94 19.24 11.83
C ALA A 89 -3.85 18.37 10.95
N GLN A 90 -4.20 18.84 9.75
CA GLN A 90 -5.01 18.10 8.79
C GLN A 90 -4.23 16.92 8.18
N VAL A 91 -2.93 17.10 7.90
CA VAL A 91 -2.05 16.02 7.44
C VAL A 91 -1.94 14.92 8.49
N PHE A 92 -1.77 15.28 9.77
CA PHE A 92 -1.76 14.32 10.87
C PHE A 92 -3.10 13.59 10.98
N PHE A 93 -4.23 14.30 10.92
CA PHE A 93 -5.55 13.68 10.99
C PHE A 93 -5.81 12.73 9.82
N LEU A 94 -5.37 13.09 8.60
CA LEU A 94 -5.45 12.22 7.43
C LEU A 94 -4.61 10.95 7.59
N CYS A 95 -3.36 11.07 8.06
CA CYS A 95 -2.50 9.92 8.33
C CYS A 95 -3.11 8.98 9.37
N PHE A 96 -3.63 9.53 10.47
CA PHE A 96 -4.29 8.73 11.51
C PHE A 96 -5.58 8.08 11.02
N GLY A 97 -6.43 8.82 10.31
CA GLY A 97 -7.69 8.29 9.78
C GLY A 97 -7.49 7.18 8.76
N THR A 98 -6.52 7.35 7.85
CA THR A 98 -6.16 6.32 6.86
C THR A 98 -5.52 5.10 7.53
N ALA A 99 -4.59 5.29 8.47
CA ALA A 99 -4.01 4.19 9.23
C ALA A 99 -5.06 3.39 10.02
N PHE A 100 -5.97 4.09 10.70
CA PHE A 100 -7.04 3.48 11.48
C PHE A 100 -7.99 2.67 10.61
N TRP A 101 -8.46 3.24 9.49
CA TRP A 101 -9.33 2.53 8.55
C TRP A 101 -8.63 1.30 7.95
N SER A 102 -7.37 1.44 7.54
CA SER A 102 -6.59 0.32 7.01
C SER A 102 -6.38 -0.80 8.04
N ALA A 103 -6.17 -0.46 9.31
CA ALA A 103 -6.01 -1.46 10.37
C ALA A 103 -7.28 -2.30 10.58
N ILE A 104 -8.47 -1.73 10.39
CA ILE A 104 -9.75 -2.42 10.52
C ILE A 104 -10.07 -3.22 9.25
N VAL A 105 -9.85 -2.63 8.08
CA VAL A 105 -10.25 -3.23 6.80
C VAL A 105 -9.32 -4.36 6.37
N THR A 106 -8.03 -4.27 6.67
CA THR A 106 -7.05 -5.28 6.29
C THR A 106 -7.40 -6.69 6.82
N PRO A 107 -7.65 -6.92 8.12
CA PRO A 107 -8.00 -8.25 8.62
C PRO A 107 -9.31 -8.79 8.05
N LEU A 108 -10.24 -7.91 7.64
CA LEU A 108 -11.48 -8.30 6.98
C LEU A 108 -11.25 -8.75 5.53
N LEU A 109 -10.28 -8.15 4.82
CA LEU A 109 -9.94 -8.51 3.44
C LEU A 109 -9.08 -9.77 3.33
N LEU A 110 -8.23 -10.06 4.32
CA LEU A 110 -7.36 -11.25 4.32
C LEU A 110 -8.09 -12.58 4.02
N PRO A 111 -9.23 -12.93 4.65
CA PRO A 111 -9.94 -14.18 4.35
C PRO A 111 -10.54 -14.21 2.94
N ILE A 112 -10.85 -13.05 2.35
CA ILE A 112 -11.39 -12.97 0.99
C ILE A 112 -10.28 -13.23 -0.01
N ILE A 113 -9.13 -12.57 0.18
CA ILE A 113 -7.96 -12.70 -0.71
C ILE A 113 -7.39 -14.13 -0.63
N SER A 114 -7.33 -14.74 0.55
CA SER A 114 -6.84 -16.12 0.69
C SER A 114 -7.75 -17.14 -0.03
N ARG A 115 -9.07 -16.94 0.00
CA ARG A 115 -10.03 -17.77 -0.76
C ARG A 115 -9.88 -17.57 -2.27
N LEU A 116 -9.74 -16.33 -2.74
CA LEU A 116 -9.51 -16.05 -4.16
C LEU A 116 -8.20 -16.67 -4.65
N HIS A 117 -7.13 -16.54 -3.87
CA HIS A 117 -5.85 -17.18 -4.16
C HIS A 117 -6.00 -18.71 -4.25
N ALA A 118 -6.72 -19.34 -3.32
CA ALA A 118 -6.98 -20.78 -3.35
C ALA A 118 -7.80 -21.23 -4.58
N LEU A 119 -8.74 -20.41 -5.04
CA LEU A 119 -9.54 -20.66 -6.25
C LEU A 119 -8.71 -20.52 -7.54
N VAL A 120 -7.90 -19.47 -7.65
CA VAL A 120 -7.06 -19.20 -8.83
C VAL A 120 -5.91 -20.20 -8.96
N PHE A 121 -5.28 -20.58 -7.84
CA PHE A 121 -4.18 -21.54 -7.84
C PHE A 121 -4.63 -22.99 -7.59
N GLY A 122 -5.95 -23.24 -7.64
CA GLY A 122 -6.51 -24.59 -7.66
C GLY A 122 -6.19 -25.45 -6.44
N THR A 123 -5.92 -24.88 -5.26
CA THR A 123 -5.64 -25.68 -4.05
C THR A 123 -6.89 -26.40 -3.52
N VAL A 124 -8.06 -26.10 -4.07
CA VAL A 124 -9.31 -26.86 -3.82
C VAL A 124 -9.29 -28.24 -4.50
N SER A 125 -8.48 -28.46 -5.54
CA SER A 125 -8.48 -29.73 -6.30
C SER A 125 -7.64 -30.86 -5.69
N ARG A 126 -7.09 -30.67 -4.48
CA ARG A 126 -6.23 -31.66 -3.81
C ARG A 126 -6.66 -31.99 -2.38
N ILE A 127 -7.97 -32.08 -2.16
CA ILE A 127 -8.59 -32.74 -1.01
C ILE A 127 -9.46 -33.88 -1.52
#